data_AF-A0A7S4F855-F1
#
_entry.id   AF-A0A7S4F855-F1
#
_cell.length_a   1.000
_cell.length_b   1.000
_cell.length_c   1.000
_cell.angle_alpha   90.00
_cell.angle_beta   90.00
_cell.angle_gamma   90.00
#
_symmetry.space_group_name_H-M   'P 1'
#
loop_
_entity.id
_entity.type
_entity.pdbx_description
1 polymer ?
#
loop_
_entity_poly.entity_id
_entity_poly.type
_entity_poly.pdbx_seq_one_letter_code
_entity_poly.pdbx_strand_id
1 'polypeptide(L)'
;MIIGDDTSAALYDKCAVRADIVIIVDASGSVVEVKEEIAALAKKIISKFELGPQLAQIGLVHYDENAATTSDLSTSPASLEQNLDKNAMASGKRNIKKALDEGLQVITGGNSRSDAQQIIFILIGGGNEWGGDEEAAANVVKSQGPAIFALGFGDANVVNLDAIASEPDSIYSLKRDYPDQISGYFDQADLCTLASSPRSPPPSPPSLPPSLPPPPPLPSSPPPSPSSPFTACLVKADIVLVLDRSGSVAGVEQDIAAF
;
A
#
# COMPACT_ATOMS: atom_id res chain seq x y z
N MET A 1 0.01 14.10 54.95
CA MET A 1 0.84 14.21 53.73
C MET A 1 1.01 12.81 53.18
N ILE A 2 0.07 12.38 52.34
CA ILE A 2 0.20 11.18 51.54
C ILE A 2 0.33 11.70 50.12
N ILE A 3 1.51 11.53 49.54
CA ILE A 3 1.76 11.81 48.13
C ILE A 3 1.16 10.62 47.39
N GLY A 4 -0.05 10.83 46.83
CA GLY A 4 -0.65 9.88 45.90
C GLY A 4 0.15 9.93 44.61
N ASP A 5 0.72 8.80 44.26
CA ASP A 5 1.52 8.59 43.07
C ASP A 5 0.65 8.65 41.81
N ASP A 6 0.71 9.78 41.10
CA ASP A 6 0.04 10.02 39.81
C ASP A 6 0.63 9.18 38.65
N THR A 7 1.63 8.31 38.89
CA THR A 7 2.27 7.54 37.80
C THR A 7 1.52 6.25 37.41
N SER A 8 0.50 5.85 38.16
CA SER A 8 -0.23 4.59 37.93
C SER A 8 -1.25 4.65 36.78
N ALA A 9 -1.79 5.83 36.44
CA ALA A 9 -2.80 5.97 35.39
C ALA A 9 -2.24 6.05 33.96
N ALA A 10 -0.94 6.33 33.81
CA ALA A 10 -0.29 6.52 32.50
C ALA A 10 0.27 5.22 31.88
N LEU A 11 0.22 4.10 32.61
CA LEU A 11 0.78 2.81 32.17
C LEU A 11 -0.25 1.86 31.54
N TYR A 12 -1.53 2.25 31.46
CA TYR A 12 -2.60 1.38 30.94
C TYR A 12 -3.09 1.73 29.53
N ASP A 13 -2.47 2.72 28.86
CA ASP A 13 -2.96 3.25 27.57
C ASP A 13 -1.93 3.18 26.42
N LYS A 14 -0.79 2.51 26.64
CA LYS A 14 0.25 2.31 25.63
C LYS A 14 0.45 0.85 25.29
N CYS A 15 0.82 0.62 24.04
CA CYS A 15 1.04 -0.68 23.46
C CYS A 15 2.45 -1.19 23.74
N ALA A 16 2.56 -2.16 24.64
CA ALA A 16 3.80 -2.89 24.88
C ALA A 16 3.88 -4.10 23.91
N VAL A 17 4.19 -3.83 22.64
CA VAL A 17 4.30 -4.85 21.58
C VAL A 17 5.65 -4.75 20.89
N ARG A 18 6.16 -5.90 20.41
CA ARG A 18 7.38 -5.93 19.60
C ARG A 18 7.02 -5.69 18.13
N ALA A 19 7.09 -4.43 17.72
CA ALA A 19 6.75 -4.02 16.36
C ALA A 19 7.81 -3.08 15.76
N ASP A 20 8.04 -3.18 14.46
CA ASP A 20 8.73 -2.17 13.67
C ASP A 20 7.69 -1.43 12.84
N ILE A 21 7.61 -0.13 13.04
CA ILE A 21 6.54 0.71 12.49
C ILE A 21 7.18 1.80 11.65
N VAL A 22 6.64 2.06 10.47
CA VAL A 22 7.01 3.24 9.67
C VAL A 22 5.77 4.12 9.52
N ILE A 23 5.93 5.40 9.82
CA ILE A 23 4.90 6.41 9.56
C ILE A 23 5.35 7.24 8.36
N ILE A 24 4.61 7.12 7.27
CA ILE A 24 4.80 7.84 6.02
C ILE A 24 3.85 9.05 6.04
N VAL A 25 4.42 10.25 6.00
CA VAL A 25 3.74 11.52 6.20
C VAL A 25 3.65 12.28 4.89
N ASP A 26 2.41 12.49 4.39
CA ASP A 26 2.16 13.34 3.23
C ASP A 26 2.59 14.78 3.55
N ALA A 27 3.46 15.30 2.71
CA ALA A 27 3.98 16.65 2.70
C ALA A 27 3.76 17.29 1.31
N SER A 28 2.76 16.84 0.56
CA SER A 28 2.41 17.40 -0.73
C SER A 28 1.80 18.80 -0.61
N GLY A 29 1.77 19.56 -1.71
CA GLY A 29 1.14 20.89 -1.72
C GLY A 29 -0.34 20.90 -1.32
N SER A 30 -1.02 19.75 -1.41
CA SER A 30 -2.43 19.60 -1.04
C SER A 30 -2.69 19.68 0.46
N VAL A 31 -1.65 19.46 1.29
CA VAL A 31 -1.79 19.35 2.75
C VAL A 31 -1.22 20.54 3.52
N VAL A 32 -0.80 21.59 2.82
CA VAL A 32 -0.16 22.78 3.41
C VAL A 32 -0.98 23.38 4.55
N GLU A 33 -2.30 23.43 4.39
CA GLU A 33 -3.21 24.03 5.39
C GLU A 33 -3.43 23.15 6.62
N VAL A 34 -3.19 21.84 6.52
CA VAL A 34 -3.45 20.85 7.59
C VAL A 34 -2.18 20.13 8.08
N LYS A 35 -1.01 20.66 7.73
CA LYS A 35 0.29 20.01 7.98
C LYS A 35 0.58 19.82 9.47
N GLU A 36 0.10 20.73 10.32
CA GLU A 36 0.31 20.66 11.77
C GLU A 36 -0.57 19.58 12.39
N GLU A 37 -1.79 19.41 11.87
CA GLU A 37 -2.74 18.36 12.25
C GLU A 37 -2.26 16.98 11.82
N ILE A 38 -1.63 16.86 10.63
CA ILE A 38 -0.99 15.61 10.19
C ILE A 38 0.17 15.27 11.13
N ALA A 39 1.04 16.23 11.45
CA ALA A 39 2.12 16.03 12.39
C ALA A 39 1.59 15.61 13.77
N ALA A 40 0.52 16.25 14.25
CA ALA A 40 -0.15 15.88 15.50
C ALA A 40 -0.72 14.45 15.46
N LEU A 41 -1.32 14.03 14.35
CA LEU A 41 -1.79 12.66 14.15
C LEU A 41 -0.61 11.67 14.20
N ALA A 42 0.51 11.95 13.53
CA ALA A 42 1.69 11.10 13.60
C ALA A 42 2.24 10.99 15.04
N LYS A 43 2.30 12.11 15.78
CA LYS A 43 2.66 12.10 17.22
C LYS A 43 1.67 11.30 18.06
N LYS A 44 0.37 11.38 17.76
CA LYS A 44 -0.66 10.57 18.42
C LYS A 44 -0.42 9.08 18.18
N ILE A 45 -0.13 8.67 16.96
CA ILE A 45 0.23 7.28 16.64
C ILE A 45 1.45 6.84 17.46
N ILE A 46 2.54 7.63 17.47
CA ILE A 46 3.74 7.36 18.27
C ILE A 46 3.38 7.19 19.75
N SER A 47 2.53 8.06 20.29
CA SER A 47 2.16 8.06 21.71
C SER A 47 1.44 6.79 22.16
N LYS A 48 0.84 6.05 21.22
CA LYS A 48 0.13 4.79 21.50
C LYS A 48 1.06 3.61 21.68
N PHE A 49 2.34 3.71 21.36
CA PHE A 49 3.29 2.61 21.52
C PHE A 49 4.29 2.89 22.64
N GLU A 50 4.65 1.84 23.37
CA GLU A 50 5.81 1.87 24.24
C GLU A 50 7.07 1.58 23.40
N LEU A 51 7.98 2.53 23.33
CA LEU A 51 9.17 2.41 22.48
C LEU A 51 10.35 1.83 23.26
N GLY A 52 11.02 0.86 22.65
CA GLY A 52 12.18 0.24 23.28
C GLY A 52 12.83 -0.85 22.42
N PRO A 53 14.05 -1.29 22.76
CA PRO A 53 14.79 -2.27 21.95
C PRO A 53 14.07 -3.61 21.79
N GLN A 54 13.26 -3.99 22.79
CA GLN A 54 12.43 -5.21 22.79
C GLN A 54 10.94 -4.92 22.56
N LEU A 55 10.57 -3.66 22.40
CA LEU A 55 9.19 -3.19 22.19
C LEU A 55 9.09 -2.55 20.80
N ALA A 56 8.28 -1.51 20.64
CA ALA A 56 8.11 -0.87 19.35
C ALA A 56 9.33 -0.01 18.98
N GLN A 57 9.64 0.03 17.69
CA GLN A 57 10.56 0.97 17.07
C GLN A 57 9.82 1.67 15.94
N ILE A 58 10.02 2.98 15.79
CA ILE A 58 9.30 3.77 14.79
C ILE A 58 10.28 4.50 13.88
N GLY A 59 10.08 4.40 12.57
CA GLY A 59 10.73 5.20 11.55
C GLY A 59 9.75 6.22 10.95
N LEU A 60 10.29 7.28 10.37
CA LEU A 60 9.53 8.35 9.74
C LEU A 60 10.01 8.56 8.30
N VAL A 61 9.05 8.65 7.40
CA VAL A 61 9.27 9.02 5.99
C VAL A 61 8.38 10.20 5.69
N HIS A 62 8.93 11.23 5.07
CA HIS A 62 8.14 12.34 4.53
C HIS A 62 8.13 12.23 3.01
N TYR A 63 6.99 12.57 2.38
CA TYR A 63 6.90 12.48 0.93
C TYR A 63 6.07 13.59 0.28
N ASP A 64 6.52 13.99 -0.89
CA ASP A 64 5.83 14.79 -1.88
C ASP A 64 6.05 14.15 -3.27
N GLU A 65 6.71 14.84 -4.22
CA GLU A 65 7.09 14.31 -5.53
C GLU A 65 8.28 13.33 -5.37
N ASN A 66 8.96 13.40 -4.23
CA ASN A 66 9.96 12.47 -3.75
C ASN A 66 9.61 11.95 -2.35
N ALA A 67 10.31 10.92 -1.90
CA ALA A 67 10.20 10.42 -0.54
C ALA A 67 11.58 10.43 0.12
N ALA A 68 11.63 10.75 1.41
CA ALA A 68 12.86 10.76 2.18
C ALA A 68 12.62 10.27 3.61
N THR A 69 13.46 9.35 4.05
CA THR A 69 13.52 8.95 5.46
C THR A 69 14.01 10.12 6.32
N THR A 70 13.17 10.58 7.24
CA THR A 70 13.50 11.64 8.21
C THR A 70 13.94 11.05 9.55
N SER A 71 13.61 9.78 9.81
CA SER A 71 14.14 9.00 10.92
C SER A 71 14.16 7.52 10.54
N ASP A 72 15.30 6.86 10.71
CA ASP A 72 15.35 5.40 10.79
C ASP A 72 14.55 4.89 12.01
N LEU A 73 14.37 3.57 12.11
CA LEU A 73 13.75 2.93 13.27
C LEU A 73 14.41 3.38 14.59
N SER A 74 13.64 4.10 15.39
CA SER A 74 14.07 4.77 16.61
C SER A 74 13.21 4.34 17.80
N THR A 75 13.84 4.27 18.97
CA THR A 75 13.17 4.04 20.26
C THR A 75 12.95 5.33 21.05
N SER A 76 13.25 6.50 20.48
CA SER A 76 13.19 7.80 21.17
C SER A 76 12.01 8.63 20.66
N PRO A 77 10.91 8.73 21.45
CA PRO A 77 9.77 9.59 21.11
C PRO A 77 10.19 11.04 20.86
N ALA A 78 11.08 11.59 21.69
CA ALA A 78 11.57 12.97 21.55
C ALA A 78 12.29 13.21 20.22
N SER A 79 13.08 12.23 19.74
CA SER A 79 13.73 12.32 18.43
C SER A 79 12.71 12.32 17.29
N LEU A 80 11.70 11.45 17.38
CA LEU A 80 10.65 11.32 16.37
C LEU A 80 9.79 12.59 16.30
N GLU A 81 9.33 13.09 17.45
CA GLU A 81 8.56 14.33 17.55
C GLU A 81 9.34 15.53 17.01
N GLN A 82 10.64 15.62 17.33
CA GLN A 82 11.50 16.68 16.79
C GLN A 82 11.63 16.59 15.27
N ASN A 83 11.72 15.39 14.69
CA ASN A 83 11.78 15.21 13.24
C ASN A 83 10.46 15.58 12.56
N LEU A 84 9.31 15.26 13.16
CA LEU A 84 8.01 15.69 12.67
C LEU A 84 7.91 17.23 12.63
N ASP A 85 8.37 17.91 13.68
CA ASP A 85 8.33 19.38 13.77
C ASP A 85 9.26 20.08 12.76
N LYS A 86 10.46 19.50 12.51
CA LYS A 86 11.43 20.07 11.57
C LYS A 86 11.00 19.94 10.12
N ASN A 87 10.26 18.90 9.77
CA ASN A 87 9.91 18.57 8.39
C ASN A 87 8.48 19.00 8.03
N ALA A 88 7.97 20.07 8.66
CA ALA A 88 6.66 20.67 8.41
C ALA A 88 6.59 21.52 7.12
N MET A 89 7.51 21.31 6.16
CA MET A 89 7.40 21.92 4.84
C MET A 89 6.57 21.00 3.96
N ALA A 90 5.50 21.54 3.38
CA ALA A 90 4.65 20.82 2.45
C ALA A 90 4.69 21.51 1.09
N SER A 91 4.99 20.76 0.02
CA SER A 91 5.16 21.27 -1.34
C SER A 91 5.03 20.15 -2.36
N GLY A 92 5.15 20.43 -3.66
CA GLY A 92 5.23 19.39 -4.68
C GLY A 92 3.93 18.58 -4.88
N LYS A 93 4.03 17.52 -5.67
CA LYS A 93 2.90 16.64 -6.06
C LYS A 93 2.99 15.35 -5.27
N ARG A 94 1.87 14.74 -4.89
CA ARG A 94 1.90 13.49 -4.14
C ARG A 94 2.40 12.30 -4.98
N ASN A 95 3.41 11.57 -4.52
CA ASN A 95 3.89 10.31 -5.11
C ASN A 95 3.87 9.18 -4.08
N ILE A 96 2.74 8.48 -3.97
CA ILE A 96 2.52 7.36 -3.05
C ILE A 96 3.44 6.19 -3.38
N LYS A 97 3.70 5.92 -4.66
CA LYS A 97 4.61 4.84 -5.06
C LYS A 97 5.98 4.99 -4.39
N LYS A 98 6.61 6.17 -4.53
CA LYS A 98 7.91 6.45 -3.90
C LYS A 98 7.82 6.41 -2.38
N ALA A 99 6.73 6.90 -1.82
CA ALA A 99 6.50 6.87 -0.38
C ALA A 99 6.52 5.43 0.16
N LEU A 100 5.82 4.52 -0.52
CA LEU A 100 5.78 3.10 -0.19
C LEU A 100 7.14 2.42 -0.42
N ASP A 101 7.83 2.74 -1.52
CA ASP A 101 9.18 2.21 -1.79
C ASP A 101 10.17 2.61 -0.68
N GLU A 102 10.15 3.87 -0.24
CA GLU A 102 11.01 4.39 0.82
C GLU A 102 10.64 3.79 2.19
N GLY A 103 9.34 3.71 2.51
CA GLY A 103 8.88 3.07 3.74
C GLY A 103 9.25 1.59 3.82
N LEU A 104 9.23 0.89 2.68
CA LEU A 104 9.70 -0.49 2.59
C LEU A 104 11.21 -0.60 2.86
N GLN A 105 12.01 0.34 2.35
CA GLN A 105 13.45 0.36 2.65
C GLN A 105 13.73 0.52 4.14
N VAL A 106 13.00 1.39 4.83
CA VAL A 106 13.14 1.57 6.29
C VAL A 106 12.77 0.28 7.03
N ILE A 107 11.64 -0.34 6.68
CA ILE A 107 11.13 -1.51 7.39
C ILE A 107 11.82 -2.83 7.02
N THR A 108 12.62 -2.85 5.95
CA THR A 108 13.47 -3.99 5.58
C THR A 108 14.96 -3.72 5.76
N GLY A 109 15.31 -2.53 6.26
CA GLY A 109 16.67 -2.12 6.55
C GLY A 109 17.30 -2.88 7.72
N GLY A 110 18.61 -2.68 7.92
CA GLY A 110 19.41 -3.49 8.86
C GLY A 110 19.00 -3.40 10.34
N ASN A 111 18.21 -2.40 10.72
CA ASN A 111 17.67 -2.25 12.07
C ASN A 111 16.32 -2.96 12.27
N SER A 112 15.67 -3.42 11.19
CA SER A 112 14.41 -4.16 11.32
C SER A 112 14.65 -5.57 11.85
N ARG A 113 13.72 -6.01 12.69
CA ARG A 113 13.74 -7.27 13.41
C ARG A 113 12.78 -8.23 12.73
N SER A 114 13.30 -9.35 12.22
CA SER A 114 12.52 -10.35 11.47
C SER A 114 11.42 -11.03 12.27
N ASP A 115 11.50 -10.96 13.60
CA ASP A 115 10.54 -11.50 14.56
C ASP A 115 9.61 -10.43 15.17
N ALA A 116 9.73 -9.17 14.74
CA ALA A 116 8.79 -8.11 15.10
C ALA A 116 7.63 -8.03 14.11
N GLN A 117 6.46 -7.59 14.58
CA GLN A 117 5.37 -7.23 13.68
C GLN A 117 5.77 -6.01 12.86
N GLN A 118 5.56 -6.03 11.55
CA GLN A 118 5.90 -4.92 10.65
C GLN A 118 4.63 -4.18 10.24
N ILE A 119 4.61 -2.86 10.42
CA ILE A 119 3.45 -2.01 10.16
C ILE A 119 3.89 -0.74 9.43
N ILE A 120 3.13 -0.33 8.43
CA ILE A 120 3.27 0.96 7.76
C ILE A 120 1.96 1.72 7.95
N PHE A 121 2.03 2.90 8.56
CA PHE A 121 0.96 3.90 8.50
C PHE A 121 1.29 4.89 7.40
N ILE A 122 0.45 5.01 6.38
CA ILE A 122 0.57 6.03 5.35
C ILE A 122 -0.54 7.06 5.51
N LEU A 123 -0.15 8.31 5.76
CA LEU A 123 -1.06 9.45 5.88
C LEU A 123 -1.20 10.06 4.48
N ILE A 124 -2.41 10.21 3.96
CA ILE A 124 -2.68 10.64 2.58
C ILE A 124 -3.67 11.80 2.56
N GLY A 125 -3.26 12.93 1.96
CA GLY A 125 -4.12 14.10 1.81
C GLY A 125 -5.07 14.07 0.62
N GLY A 126 -5.67 15.22 0.33
CA GLY A 126 -6.51 15.43 -0.85
C GLY A 126 -5.70 15.60 -2.14
N GLY A 127 -6.37 15.87 -3.26
CA GLY A 127 -5.71 16.09 -4.55
C GLY A 127 -5.34 14.81 -5.30
N ASN A 128 -4.60 14.97 -6.41
CA ASN A 128 -4.32 13.88 -7.35
C ASN A 128 -2.98 13.21 -7.07
N GLU A 129 -2.94 11.90 -7.27
CA GLU A 129 -1.70 11.13 -7.28
C GLU A 129 -0.85 11.47 -8.51
N TRP A 130 0.46 11.46 -8.31
CA TRP A 130 1.46 11.67 -9.34
C TRP A 130 2.55 10.62 -9.28
N GLY A 131 2.85 10.02 -10.44
CA GLY A 131 4.13 9.36 -10.64
C GLY A 131 4.21 7.89 -10.26
N GLY A 132 3.12 7.13 -10.39
CA GLY A 132 3.21 5.68 -10.34
C GLY A 132 1.88 4.95 -10.39
N ASP A 133 2.01 3.62 -10.26
CA ASP A 133 0.93 2.69 -9.92
C ASP A 133 1.12 2.35 -8.44
N GLU A 134 0.36 3.04 -7.60
CA GLU A 134 0.40 2.94 -6.15
C GLU A 134 -0.15 1.61 -5.63
N GLU A 135 -1.11 1.00 -6.35
CA GLU A 135 -1.63 -0.33 -6.03
C GLU A 135 -0.54 -1.40 -6.23
N ALA A 136 0.17 -1.36 -7.37
CA ALA A 136 1.28 -2.26 -7.62
C ALA A 136 2.39 -2.11 -6.57
N ALA A 137 2.71 -0.88 -6.17
CA ALA A 137 3.68 -0.61 -5.11
C ALA A 137 3.23 -1.17 -3.76
N ALA A 138 1.97 -0.92 -3.38
CA ALA A 138 1.39 -1.45 -2.15
C ALA A 138 1.39 -2.99 -2.13
N ASN A 139 1.09 -3.64 -3.26
CA ASN A 139 1.15 -5.09 -3.39
C ASN A 139 2.56 -5.64 -3.18
N VAL A 140 3.60 -4.95 -3.66
CA VAL A 140 4.99 -5.31 -3.35
C VAL A 140 5.25 -5.22 -1.85
N VAL A 141 4.89 -4.10 -1.21
CA VAL A 141 5.06 -3.93 0.24
C VAL A 141 4.33 -5.03 1.02
N LYS A 142 3.03 -5.25 0.74
CA LYS A 142 2.22 -6.30 1.38
C LYS A 142 2.86 -7.69 1.21
N SER A 143 3.41 -8.00 0.04
CA SER A 143 4.08 -9.28 -0.23
C SER A 143 5.36 -9.49 0.59
N GLN A 144 6.04 -8.42 1.00
CA GLN A 144 7.21 -8.50 1.88
C GLN A 144 6.82 -8.75 3.33
N GLY A 145 5.54 -8.54 3.68
CA GLY A 145 4.92 -8.89 4.95
C GLY A 145 4.57 -7.78 5.95
N PRO A 146 4.94 -6.49 5.77
CA PRO A 146 4.31 -5.40 6.51
C PRO A 146 2.81 -5.28 6.23
N ALA A 147 2.03 -4.99 7.26
CA ALA A 147 0.65 -4.52 7.10
C ALA A 147 0.63 -3.01 6.82
N ILE A 148 -0.25 -2.55 5.95
CA ILE A 148 -0.37 -1.15 5.55
C ILE A 148 -1.71 -0.60 6.04
N PHE A 149 -1.65 0.45 6.84
CA PHE A 149 -2.79 1.29 7.23
C PHE A 149 -2.79 2.56 6.38
N ALA A 150 -3.79 2.71 5.53
CA ALA A 150 -4.00 3.90 4.71
C ALA A 150 -4.96 4.87 5.41
N LEU A 151 -4.44 6.02 5.83
CA LEU A 151 -5.17 7.04 6.59
C LEU A 151 -5.36 8.28 5.71
N GLY A 152 -6.53 8.41 5.11
CA GLY A 152 -6.88 9.49 4.21
C GLY A 152 -7.63 10.64 4.88
N PHE A 153 -7.36 11.87 4.46
CA PHE A 153 -8.10 13.05 4.90
C PHE A 153 -8.51 13.98 3.75
N GLY A 154 -9.50 14.84 3.99
CA GLY A 154 -10.09 15.74 3.00
C GLY A 154 -10.67 14.97 1.80
N ASP A 155 -10.23 15.33 0.60
CA ASP A 155 -10.71 14.73 -0.65
C ASP A 155 -9.91 13.49 -1.08
N ALA A 156 -9.21 12.83 -0.16
CA ALA A 156 -8.54 11.55 -0.45
C ALA A 156 -9.51 10.55 -1.10
N ASN A 157 -9.04 9.86 -2.14
CA ASN A 157 -9.84 8.90 -2.90
C ASN A 157 -9.91 7.56 -2.17
N VAL A 158 -11.10 7.18 -1.70
CA VAL A 158 -11.32 5.95 -0.93
C VAL A 158 -10.92 4.69 -1.69
N VAL A 159 -11.23 4.61 -2.99
CA VAL A 159 -10.84 3.44 -3.82
C VAL A 159 -9.33 3.28 -3.84
N ASN A 160 -8.60 4.39 -3.85
CA ASN A 160 -7.14 4.36 -3.80
C ASN A 160 -6.63 3.95 -2.40
N LEU A 161 -7.23 4.48 -1.33
CA LEU A 161 -6.89 4.07 0.04
C LEU A 161 -7.08 2.57 0.25
N ASP A 162 -8.20 2.02 -0.22
CA ASP A 162 -8.52 0.59 -0.12
C ASP A 162 -7.52 -0.26 -0.93
N ALA A 163 -7.14 0.16 -2.13
CA ALA A 163 -6.14 -0.53 -2.94
C ALA A 163 -4.74 -0.58 -2.26
N ILE A 164 -4.38 0.49 -1.54
CA ILE A 164 -3.11 0.61 -0.82
C ILE A 164 -3.14 -0.20 0.48
N ALA A 165 -4.25 -0.14 1.21
CA ALA A 165 -4.40 -0.77 2.52
C ALA A 165 -4.23 -2.30 2.47
N SER A 166 -3.96 -2.87 3.63
CA SER A 166 -4.11 -4.32 3.85
C SER A 166 -5.57 -4.70 4.06
N GLU A 167 -5.90 -5.97 3.94
CA GLU A 167 -7.27 -6.43 4.16
C GLU A 167 -7.52 -6.83 5.62
N PRO A 168 -8.75 -6.62 6.15
CA PRO A 168 -9.90 -6.01 5.48
C PRO A 168 -9.87 -4.47 5.53
N ASP A 169 -10.42 -3.82 4.51
CA ASP A 169 -10.50 -2.35 4.39
C ASP A 169 -11.14 -1.70 5.63
N SER A 170 -12.12 -2.37 6.25
CA SER A 170 -12.79 -1.90 7.47
C SER A 170 -11.86 -1.66 8.67
N ILE A 171 -10.63 -2.19 8.62
CA ILE A 171 -9.62 -2.08 9.67
C ILE A 171 -8.45 -1.20 9.23
N TYR A 172 -7.98 -1.39 7.99
CA TYR A 172 -6.73 -0.83 7.51
C TYR A 172 -6.91 0.39 6.60
N SER A 173 -8.11 0.65 6.10
CA SER A 173 -8.43 1.83 5.29
C SER A 173 -9.37 2.74 6.07
N LEU A 174 -8.95 3.99 6.27
CA LEU A 174 -9.75 4.96 7.00
C LEU A 174 -9.67 6.33 6.34
N LYS A 175 -10.84 6.87 5.98
CA LYS A 175 -10.98 8.26 5.52
C LYS A 175 -11.75 9.11 6.54
N ARG A 176 -11.27 10.32 6.81
CA ARG A 176 -11.98 11.38 7.52
C ARG A 176 -11.89 12.71 6.77
N ASP A 177 -12.59 13.74 7.23
CA ASP A 177 -12.47 15.06 6.62
C ASP A 177 -11.19 15.76 7.10
N TYR A 178 -10.87 15.61 8.39
CA TYR A 178 -9.72 16.23 9.03
C TYR A 178 -8.84 15.20 9.78
N PRO A 179 -7.52 15.43 9.89
CA PRO A 179 -6.61 14.49 10.57
C PRO A 179 -6.90 14.27 12.07
N ASP A 180 -7.45 15.27 12.76
CA ASP A 180 -7.82 15.18 14.18
C ASP A 180 -8.94 14.15 14.43
N GLN A 181 -9.88 14.00 13.49
CA GLN A 181 -10.95 13.01 13.55
C GLN A 181 -10.43 11.57 13.44
N ILE A 182 -9.26 11.39 12.81
CA ILE A 182 -8.58 10.10 12.76
C ILE A 182 -8.01 9.77 14.13
N SER A 183 -7.50 10.75 14.88
CA SER A 183 -6.88 10.52 16.19
C SER A 183 -7.79 9.76 17.18
N GLY A 184 -9.11 10.00 17.11
CA GLY A 184 -10.10 9.28 17.92
C GLY A 184 -10.25 7.79 17.59
N TYR A 185 -9.92 7.37 16.37
CA TYR A 185 -9.83 5.93 16.01
C TYR A 185 -8.70 5.23 16.78
N PHE A 186 -7.63 5.98 17.09
CA PHE A 186 -6.45 5.45 17.78
C PHE A 186 -6.60 5.46 19.31
N ASP A 187 -7.71 5.98 19.84
CA ASP A 187 -8.02 5.97 21.27
C ASP A 187 -8.71 4.68 21.74
N GLN A 188 -8.96 3.73 20.84
CA GLN A 188 -9.51 2.42 21.16
C GLN A 188 -8.41 1.34 21.24
N ALA A 189 -8.58 0.36 22.11
CA ALA A 189 -7.63 -0.75 22.38
C ALA A 189 -7.34 -1.66 21.16
N ASP A 190 -7.95 -1.39 20.02
CA ASP A 190 -7.91 -2.22 18.83
C ASP A 190 -6.56 -2.15 18.12
N LEU A 191 -5.86 -1.01 18.12
CA LEU A 191 -4.52 -0.93 17.51
C LEU A 191 -3.50 -1.85 18.14
N CYS A 192 -3.60 -2.04 19.45
CA CYS A 192 -2.73 -2.98 20.13
C CYS A 192 -3.02 -4.40 19.73
N THR A 193 -4.29 -4.74 19.64
CA THR A 193 -4.72 -6.06 19.18
C THR A 193 -4.24 -6.31 17.75
N LEU A 194 -4.32 -5.30 16.88
CA LEU A 194 -3.84 -5.39 15.50
C LEU A 194 -2.31 -5.50 15.42
N ALA A 195 -1.58 -4.71 16.20
CA ALA A 195 -0.12 -4.75 16.24
C ALA A 195 0.44 -6.01 16.94
N SER A 196 -0.38 -6.69 17.74
CA SER A 196 -0.06 -7.98 18.36
C SER A 196 -0.48 -9.17 17.51
N SER A 197 -1.26 -8.96 16.45
CA SER A 197 -1.76 -10.04 15.62
C SER A 197 -0.60 -10.71 14.90
N PRO A 198 -0.50 -12.06 14.90
CA PRO A 198 0.56 -12.76 14.20
C PRO A 198 0.61 -12.33 12.73
N ARG A 199 1.82 -12.10 12.22
CA ARG A 199 2.07 -11.80 10.81
C ARG A 199 1.28 -12.77 9.94
N SER A 200 0.39 -12.25 9.10
CA SER A 200 -0.30 -13.07 8.10
C SER A 200 0.76 -13.87 7.33
N PRO A 201 0.56 -15.20 7.14
CA PRO A 201 1.48 -15.98 6.33
C PRO A 201 1.69 -15.29 4.98
N PRO A 202 2.91 -15.32 4.41
CA PRO A 202 3.13 -14.79 3.07
C PRO A 202 2.05 -15.32 2.12
N PRO A 203 1.52 -14.51 1.20
CA PRO A 203 0.55 -14.98 0.22
C PRO A 203 1.13 -16.24 -0.43
N SER A 204 0.36 -17.32 -0.40
CA SER A 204 0.80 -18.58 -1.00
C SER A 204 1.20 -18.31 -2.45
N PRO A 205 2.31 -18.89 -2.94
CA PRO A 205 2.70 -18.72 -4.35
C PRO A 205 1.48 -19.02 -5.23
N PRO A 206 1.22 -18.23 -6.30
CA PRO A 206 0.13 -18.52 -7.21
C PRO A 206 0.24 -19.99 -7.64
N SER A 207 -0.84 -20.74 -7.41
CA SER A 207 -0.90 -22.16 -7.74
C SER A 207 -0.48 -22.33 -9.19
N LEU A 208 0.54 -23.16 -9.43
CA LEU A 208 0.99 -23.53 -10.77
C LEU A 208 -0.25 -23.88 -11.62
N PRO A 209 -0.37 -23.35 -12.85
CA PRO A 209 -1.46 -23.74 -13.73
C PRO A 209 -1.44 -25.27 -13.89
N PRO A 210 -2.62 -25.93 -13.98
CA PRO A 210 -2.69 -27.37 -14.16
C PRO A 210 -1.80 -27.77 -15.34
N SER A 211 -0.91 -28.73 -15.10
CA SER A 211 -0.06 -29.29 -16.14
C SER A 211 -0.95 -29.72 -17.30
N LEU A 212 -0.66 -29.20 -18.50
CA LEU A 212 -1.35 -29.59 -19.72
C LEU A 212 -1.33 -31.12 -19.82
N PRO A 213 -2.44 -31.78 -20.18
CA PRO A 213 -2.46 -33.21 -20.39
C PRO A 213 -1.40 -33.58 -21.45
N PRO A 214 -0.76 -34.75 -21.33
CA PRO A 214 0.21 -35.20 -22.32
C PRO A 214 -0.46 -35.19 -23.71
N PRO A 215 0.25 -34.70 -24.75
CA PRO A 215 -0.30 -34.70 -26.09
C PRO A 215 -0.70 -36.12 -26.50
N PRO A 216 -1.82 -36.29 -27.21
CA PRO A 216 -2.21 -37.60 -27.72
C PRO A 216 -1.08 -38.19 -28.59
N PRO A 217 -0.93 -39.53 -28.60
CA PRO A 217 0.09 -40.18 -29.42
C PRO A 217 -0.05 -39.75 -30.88
N LEU A 218 1.07 -39.33 -31.48
CA LEU A 218 1.10 -38.92 -32.87
C LEU A 218 0.53 -40.04 -33.75
N PRO A 219 -0.46 -39.77 -34.62
CA PRO A 219 -0.89 -40.74 -35.61
C PRO A 219 0.28 -41.07 -36.54
N SER A 220 0.39 -42.35 -36.88
CA SER A 220 1.38 -42.85 -37.83
C SER A 220 1.32 -42.05 -39.13
N SER A 221 2.46 -41.56 -39.58
CA SER A 221 2.60 -40.71 -40.75
C SER A 221 1.95 -41.33 -41.99
N PRO A 222 1.03 -40.64 -42.68
CA PRO A 222 0.52 -41.09 -43.97
C PRO A 222 1.59 -40.87 -45.06
N PRO A 223 1.53 -41.65 -46.17
CA PRO A 223 2.49 -41.51 -47.27
C PRO A 223 2.36 -40.15 -47.95
N PRO A 224 3.45 -39.61 -48.54
CA PRO A 224 3.42 -38.29 -49.13
C PRO A 224 2.62 -38.31 -50.44
N SER A 225 1.77 -37.31 -50.64
CA SER A 225 1.10 -37.03 -51.91
C SER A 225 0.84 -35.52 -52.04
N PRO A 226 0.73 -35.01 -53.28
CA PRO A 226 1.41 -33.80 -53.69
C PRO A 226 0.67 -32.50 -53.39
N SER A 227 1.49 -31.45 -53.34
CA SER A 227 1.21 -30.01 -53.16
C SER A 227 0.02 -29.44 -53.93
N SER A 228 -0.92 -28.81 -53.21
CA SER A 228 -1.35 -27.41 -53.47
C SER A 228 -2.18 -26.86 -52.29
N PRO A 229 -2.21 -25.53 -52.09
CA PRO A 229 -2.58 -24.88 -50.83
C PRO A 229 -4.09 -24.62 -50.76
N PHE A 230 -4.53 -24.08 -49.62
CA PHE A 230 -5.91 -23.77 -49.21
C PHE A 230 -6.56 -24.87 -48.37
N THR A 231 -6.19 -24.90 -47.09
CA THR A 231 -6.96 -25.58 -46.05
C THR A 231 -7.95 -24.59 -45.44
N ALA A 232 -9.23 -24.70 -45.82
CA ALA A 232 -10.30 -24.13 -45.02
C ALA A 232 -10.39 -24.92 -43.70
N CYS A 233 -10.39 -24.21 -42.56
CA CYS A 233 -10.62 -24.83 -41.25
C CYS A 233 -12.07 -25.30 -41.15
N LEU A 234 -12.31 -26.62 -41.21
CA LEU A 234 -13.63 -27.19 -40.98
C LEU A 234 -13.89 -27.26 -39.46
N VAL A 235 -14.30 -26.13 -38.89
CA VAL A 235 -14.79 -26.04 -37.51
C VAL A 235 -16.21 -25.51 -37.56
N LYS A 236 -17.12 -26.11 -36.80
CA LYS A 236 -18.48 -25.59 -36.63
C LYS A 236 -18.37 -24.38 -35.69
N ALA A 237 -18.52 -23.18 -36.23
CA ALA A 237 -18.40 -21.94 -35.49
C ALA A 237 -19.56 -21.01 -35.86
N ASP A 238 -20.18 -20.41 -34.85
CA ASP A 238 -21.07 -19.27 -35.02
C ASP A 238 -20.23 -18.00 -34.77
N ILE A 239 -19.89 -17.29 -35.85
CA ILE A 239 -19.03 -16.10 -35.82
C ILE A 239 -19.93 -14.87 -35.93
N VAL A 240 -19.88 -14.00 -34.93
CA VAL A 240 -20.52 -12.68 -34.97
C VAL A 240 -19.42 -11.62 -35.01
N LEU A 241 -19.32 -10.92 -36.14
CA LEU A 241 -18.41 -9.79 -36.31
C LEU A 241 -19.13 -8.50 -35.91
N VAL A 242 -18.71 -7.90 -34.81
CA VAL A 242 -19.13 -6.55 -34.43
C VAL A 242 -18.11 -5.58 -35.00
N LEU A 243 -18.48 -4.92 -36.10
CA LEU A 243 -17.63 -3.93 -36.74
C LEU A 243 -17.93 -2.54 -36.17
N ASP A 244 -16.88 -1.81 -35.83
CA ASP A 244 -16.99 -0.40 -35.47
C ASP A 244 -17.40 0.43 -36.70
N ARG A 245 -18.34 1.35 -36.49
CA ARG A 245 -18.82 2.28 -37.52
C ARG A 245 -18.70 3.74 -37.06
N SER A 246 -17.68 4.02 -36.24
CA SER A 246 -17.34 5.36 -35.83
C SER A 246 -16.82 6.19 -37.02
N GLY A 247 -17.02 7.51 -37.00
CA GLY A 247 -16.59 8.41 -38.09
C GLY A 247 -15.08 8.46 -38.33
N SER A 248 -14.28 7.81 -37.47
CA SER A 248 -12.83 7.73 -37.56
C SER A 248 -12.31 6.71 -38.58
N VAL A 249 -13.18 5.83 -39.11
CA VAL A 249 -12.83 4.85 -40.16
C VAL A 249 -13.17 5.31 -41.59
N ALA A 250 -13.59 6.57 -41.76
CA ALA A 250 -13.82 7.17 -43.07
C ALA A 250 -12.49 7.38 -43.82
N GLY A 251 -12.04 6.36 -44.55
CA GLY A 251 -10.80 6.40 -45.34
C GLY A 251 -10.26 5.05 -45.84
N VAL A 252 -10.88 3.92 -45.46
CA VAL A 252 -10.41 2.57 -45.83
C VAL A 252 -11.43 1.82 -46.70
N GLU A 253 -12.02 2.49 -47.69
CA GLU A 253 -13.07 1.95 -48.57
C GLU A 253 -12.56 1.23 -49.83
N GLN A 254 -11.35 0.64 -49.84
CA GLN A 254 -10.92 -0.20 -50.98
C GLN A 254 -10.49 -1.64 -50.68
N ASP A 255 -10.37 -2.07 -49.42
CA ASP A 255 -9.84 -3.42 -49.13
C ASP A 255 -10.82 -4.36 -48.37
N ILE A 256 -12.11 -4.05 -48.36
CA ILE A 256 -13.15 -4.90 -47.72
C ILE A 256 -13.96 -5.69 -48.76
N ALA A 257 -13.36 -6.03 -49.90
CA ALA A 257 -13.94 -6.92 -50.90
C ALA A 257 -13.17 -8.26 -51.04
N ALA A 258 -12.18 -8.50 -50.18
CA ALA A 258 -11.29 -9.65 -50.27
C ALA A 258 -11.24 -10.54 -49.01
N PHE A 259 -12.21 -10.39 -48.09
CA PHE A 259 -12.40 -11.29 -46.95
C PHE A 259 -13.62 -12.17 -47.15
#